data_AF-A0A162NKG4-F1
#
_entry.id   AF-A0A162NKG4-F1
#
_cell.length_a   1.000
_cell.length_b   1.000
_cell.length_c   1.000
_cell.angle_alpha   90.00
_cell.angle_beta   90.00
_cell.angle_gamma   90.00
#
_symmetry.space_group_name_H-M   'P 1'
#
loop_
_entity.id
_entity.type
_entity.pdbx_description
1 polymer ?
#
loop_
_entity_poly.entity_id
_entity_poly.type
_entity_poly.pdbx_seq_one_letter_code
_entity_poly.pdbx_strand_id
1 'polypeptide(L)'
;MYITGCKSGINKNNSEMVNRTLSFDSTILLIEKKVVDLTSAEDLFAVQEFVGIYENPHLFSGDAISFIYRADRTDQQKLIAVYSMQKLSLNEYLKIFEKAIAQFNNSKLSEVVLENIISAPIGKEKIILNNSRNQSVLKLLNELKNNSRVSEKLRYRIEKIITRE
;
A
#
# COMPACT_ATOMS: atom_id res chain seq x y z
N MET A 1 -16.95 -68.40 -9.95
CA MET A 1 -16.05 -68.78 -11.05
C MET A 1 -16.19 -67.70 -12.12
N TYR A 2 -15.05 -67.20 -12.59
CA TYR A 2 -14.80 -66.14 -13.59
C TYR A 2 -14.99 -64.65 -13.21
N ILE A 3 -13.82 -64.03 -13.16
CA ILE A 3 -13.42 -62.63 -13.11
C ILE A 3 -13.31 -62.10 -14.55
N THR A 4 -13.68 -60.84 -14.78
CA THR A 4 -13.01 -59.81 -15.62
C THR A 4 -13.97 -58.62 -15.74
N GLY A 5 -13.62 -57.33 -15.67
CA GLY A 5 -12.37 -56.58 -15.55
C GLY A 5 -12.78 -55.10 -15.80
N CYS A 6 -12.50 -54.18 -14.88
CA CYS A 6 -11.37 -53.23 -14.92
C CYS A 6 -11.64 -51.88 -15.61
N LYS A 7 -11.15 -50.83 -14.92
CA LYS A 7 -10.79 -49.45 -15.34
C LYS A 7 -11.93 -48.43 -15.30
N SER A 8 -11.81 -47.27 -14.64
CA SER A 8 -10.69 -46.58 -13.97
C SER A 8 -11.32 -45.65 -12.92
N GLY A 9 -10.84 -45.63 -11.68
CA GLY A 9 -9.67 -44.84 -11.34
C GLY A 9 -10.01 -43.34 -11.35
N ILE A 10 -10.86 -42.88 -10.43
CA ILE A 10 -10.97 -41.45 -10.15
C ILE A 10 -9.66 -41.06 -9.49
N ASN A 11 -8.79 -40.49 -10.30
CA ASN A 11 -7.51 -39.95 -9.90
C ASN A 11 -7.78 -38.75 -8.97
N LYS A 12 -7.81 -39.02 -7.67
CA LYS A 12 -7.47 -38.03 -6.65
C LYS A 12 -6.04 -37.60 -6.95
N ASN A 13 -5.88 -36.44 -7.58
CA ASN A 13 -4.82 -35.46 -7.36
C ASN A 13 -4.69 -34.54 -8.59
N ASN A 14 -4.49 -33.24 -8.29
CA ASN A 14 -4.03 -32.17 -9.17
C ASN A 14 -5.10 -31.32 -9.86
N SER A 15 -5.76 -30.45 -9.08
CA SER A 15 -6.04 -29.05 -9.47
C SER A 15 -6.72 -28.24 -8.34
N GLU A 16 -7.07 -28.83 -7.20
CA GLU A 16 -7.57 -28.10 -6.03
C GLU A 16 -6.44 -27.81 -5.02
N MET A 17 -5.36 -27.17 -5.48
CA MET A 17 -4.29 -26.72 -4.59
C MET A 17 -4.26 -25.20 -4.50
N VAL A 18 -4.77 -24.74 -3.37
CA VAL A 18 -4.51 -23.44 -2.72
C VAL A 18 -5.26 -22.23 -3.32
N ASN A 19 -6.58 -22.22 -3.20
CA ASN A 19 -7.32 -20.97 -3.07
C ASN A 19 -7.66 -20.70 -1.60
N ARG A 20 -6.62 -20.67 -0.75
CA ARG A 20 -6.74 -19.98 0.54
C ARG A 20 -6.59 -18.51 0.22
N THR A 21 -7.69 -17.77 0.17
CA THR A 21 -7.66 -16.31 0.03
C THR A 21 -6.81 -15.79 1.20
N LEU A 22 -5.55 -15.42 0.91
CA LEU A 22 -4.66 -14.89 1.92
C LEU A 22 -5.24 -13.58 2.44
N SER A 23 -5.18 -13.36 3.75
CA SER A 23 -5.53 -12.06 4.33
C SER A 23 -4.60 -10.98 3.79
N PHE A 24 -5.06 -9.72 3.79
CA PHE A 24 -4.23 -8.58 3.37
C PHE A 24 -2.85 -8.60 4.04
N ASP A 25 -2.80 -8.78 5.36
CA ASP A 25 -1.56 -8.94 6.13
C ASP A 25 -0.63 -10.02 5.56
N SER A 26 -1.16 -11.22 5.32
CA SER A 26 -0.37 -12.34 4.81
C SER A 26 0.14 -12.07 3.40
N THR A 27 -0.66 -11.38 2.59
CA THR A 27 -0.32 -11.00 1.22
C THR A 27 0.81 -9.96 1.21
N ILE A 28 0.78 -8.93 2.06
CA ILE A 28 1.87 -7.95 2.16
C ILE A 28 3.19 -8.63 2.59
N LEU A 29 3.14 -9.54 3.57
CA LEU A 29 4.31 -10.30 3.99
C LEU A 29 4.85 -11.23 2.89
N LEU A 30 3.97 -11.79 2.07
CA LEU A 30 4.36 -12.58 0.91
C LEU A 30 5.04 -11.72 -0.16
N ILE A 31 4.49 -10.53 -0.44
CA ILE A 31 5.07 -9.58 -1.40
C ILE A 31 6.47 -9.16 -0.93
N GLU A 32 6.63 -8.77 0.33
CA GLU A 32 7.94 -8.39 0.91
C GLU A 32 8.98 -9.50 0.71
N LYS A 33 8.61 -10.76 0.97
CA LYS A 33 9.51 -11.92 0.77
C LYS A 33 9.91 -12.13 -0.69
N LYS A 34 9.05 -11.76 -1.63
CA LYS A 34 9.31 -11.93 -3.08
C LYS A 34 10.20 -10.82 -3.63
N VAL A 35 10.04 -9.58 -3.16
CA VAL A 35 10.91 -8.46 -3.58
C VAL A 35 12.25 -8.45 -2.83
N VAL A 36 12.29 -9.02 -1.62
CA VAL A 36 13.44 -9.03 -0.70
C VAL A 36 13.81 -7.63 -0.24
N ASP A 37 14.35 -6.81 -1.14
CA ASP A 37 14.70 -5.41 -0.91
C ASP A 37 13.94 -4.52 -1.89
N LEU A 38 13.13 -3.61 -1.36
CA LEU A 38 12.36 -2.68 -2.17
C LEU A 38 13.21 -1.46 -2.54
N THR A 39 14.23 -1.66 -3.36
CA THR A 39 15.08 -0.58 -3.87
C THR A 39 14.33 0.29 -4.89
N SER A 40 13.50 -0.33 -5.73
CA SER A 40 12.62 0.36 -6.70
C SER A 40 11.17 -0.04 -6.45
N ALA A 41 10.28 0.95 -6.34
CA ALA A 41 8.86 0.67 -6.17
C ALA A 41 8.27 -0.08 -7.40
N GLU A 42 8.83 0.14 -8.60
CA GLU A 42 8.40 -0.54 -9.84
C GLU A 42 8.59 -2.06 -9.80
N ASP A 43 9.50 -2.57 -8.96
CA ASP A 43 9.72 -4.03 -8.81
C ASP A 43 8.48 -4.75 -8.26
N LEU A 44 7.58 -4.01 -7.60
CA LEU A 44 6.31 -4.55 -7.10
C LEU A 44 5.38 -4.99 -8.22
N PHE A 45 5.47 -4.40 -9.42
CA PHE A 45 4.63 -4.82 -10.56
C PHE A 45 5.04 -6.18 -11.14
N ALA A 46 6.22 -6.70 -10.77
CA ALA A 46 6.61 -8.08 -11.08
C ALA A 46 5.94 -9.11 -10.14
N VAL A 47 5.32 -8.67 -9.05
CA VAL A 47 4.68 -9.55 -8.06
C VAL A 47 3.16 -9.57 -8.28
N GLN A 48 2.64 -10.72 -8.73
CA GLN A 48 1.22 -10.87 -9.07
C GLN A 48 0.28 -10.53 -7.92
N GLU A 49 0.64 -10.85 -6.67
CA GLU A 49 -0.15 -10.51 -5.49
C GLU A 49 -0.26 -9.00 -5.28
N PHE A 50 0.82 -8.26 -5.54
CA PHE A 50 0.79 -6.80 -5.47
C PHE A 50 -0.11 -6.23 -6.56
N VAL A 51 0.04 -6.70 -7.81
CA VAL A 51 -0.81 -6.28 -8.93
C VAL A 51 -2.29 -6.54 -8.62
N GLY A 52 -2.62 -7.70 -8.02
CA GLY A 52 -3.98 -8.03 -7.62
C GLY A 52 -4.61 -7.01 -6.65
N ILE A 53 -3.86 -6.57 -5.63
CA ILE A 53 -4.30 -5.53 -4.69
C ILE A 53 -4.34 -4.17 -5.39
N TYR A 54 -3.28 -3.83 -6.13
CA TYR A 54 -3.11 -2.54 -6.79
C TYR A 54 -4.22 -2.25 -7.81
N GLU A 55 -4.69 -3.26 -8.54
CA GLU A 55 -5.82 -3.13 -9.47
C GLU A 55 -7.18 -3.07 -8.76
N ASN A 56 -7.28 -3.51 -7.50
CA ASN A 56 -8.54 -3.60 -6.76
C ASN A 56 -8.46 -2.99 -5.34
N PRO A 57 -7.90 -1.78 -5.16
CA PRO A 57 -7.50 -1.31 -3.83
C PRO A 57 -8.70 -1.01 -2.91
N HIS A 58 -9.86 -0.70 -3.49
CA HIS A 58 -11.11 -0.45 -2.75
C HIS A 58 -11.54 -1.65 -1.89
N LEU A 59 -11.24 -2.87 -2.33
CA LEU A 59 -11.53 -4.10 -1.58
C LEU A 59 -10.67 -4.26 -0.31
N PHE A 60 -9.55 -3.55 -0.25
CA PHE A 60 -8.53 -3.71 0.78
C PHE A 60 -8.28 -2.44 1.61
N SER A 61 -8.97 -1.33 1.31
CA SER A 61 -8.67 -0.02 1.92
C SER A 61 -8.78 0.00 3.45
N GLY A 62 -9.77 -0.70 4.02
CA GLY A 62 -9.93 -0.83 5.47
C GLY A 62 -8.80 -1.64 6.13
N ASP A 63 -8.38 -2.73 5.49
CA ASP A 63 -7.28 -3.56 5.95
C ASP A 63 -5.95 -2.83 5.82
N ALA A 64 -5.72 -2.13 4.70
CA ALA A 64 -4.53 -1.32 4.47
C ALA A 64 -4.38 -0.22 5.52
N ILE A 65 -5.47 0.50 5.83
CA ILE A 65 -5.50 1.48 6.92
C ILE A 65 -5.11 0.83 8.25
N SER A 66 -5.63 -0.35 8.57
CA SER A 66 -5.30 -1.01 9.83
C SER A 66 -3.84 -1.47 9.85
N PHE A 67 -3.35 -1.99 8.73
CA PHE A 67 -2.00 -2.52 8.56
C PHE A 67 -0.91 -1.45 8.64
N ILE A 68 -1.07 -0.32 7.93
CA ILE A 68 -0.04 0.73 7.83
C ILE A 68 0.35 1.28 9.21
N TYR A 69 -0.59 1.33 10.16
CA TYR A 69 -0.35 1.94 11.47
C TYR A 69 -0.04 0.95 12.58
N ARG A 70 0.18 -0.31 12.24
CA ARG A 70 0.65 -1.31 13.19
C ARG A 70 2.12 -1.07 13.55
N ALA A 71 2.42 -1.17 14.84
CA ALA A 71 3.78 -0.98 15.36
C ALA A 71 4.70 -2.17 15.05
N ASP A 72 4.15 -3.37 14.83
CA ASP A 72 4.88 -4.59 14.51
C ASP A 72 5.16 -4.77 13.00
N ARG A 73 4.95 -3.71 12.20
CA ARG A 73 5.19 -3.70 10.76
C ARG A 73 6.37 -2.82 10.42
N THR A 74 7.24 -3.32 9.52
CA THR A 74 8.41 -2.59 9.02
C THR A 74 7.97 -1.45 8.11
N ASP A 75 8.85 -0.48 7.91
CA ASP A 75 8.56 0.61 6.95
C ASP A 75 8.40 0.06 5.52
N GLN A 76 9.19 -0.94 5.11
CA GLN A 76 9.02 -1.59 3.80
C GLN A 76 7.62 -2.21 3.65
N GLN A 77 7.12 -2.93 4.66
CA GLN A 77 5.75 -3.49 4.64
C GLN A 77 4.69 -2.39 4.53
N LYS A 78 4.86 -1.30 5.27
CA LYS A 78 3.95 -0.14 5.22
C LYS A 78 3.99 0.54 3.86
N LEU A 79 5.17 0.66 3.25
CA LEU A 79 5.35 1.21 1.90
C LEU A 79 4.67 0.35 0.84
N ILE A 80 4.82 -0.98 0.89
CA ILE A 80 4.10 -1.89 -0.01
C ILE A 80 2.59 -1.68 0.10
N ALA A 81 2.06 -1.57 1.32
CA ALA A 81 0.64 -1.29 1.54
C ALA A 81 0.23 0.09 0.95
N VAL A 82 1.00 1.15 1.21
CA VAL A 82 0.74 2.49 0.65
C VAL A 82 0.76 2.49 -0.88
N TYR A 83 1.73 1.81 -1.49
CA TYR A 83 1.86 1.70 -2.94
C TYR A 83 0.72 0.92 -3.57
N SER A 84 0.22 -0.11 -2.89
CA SER A 84 -0.94 -0.86 -3.35
C SER A 84 -2.23 -0.04 -3.39
N MET A 85 -2.28 1.09 -2.66
CA MET A 85 -3.48 1.94 -2.53
C MET A 85 -3.51 3.14 -3.50
N GLN A 86 -2.55 3.27 -4.42
CA GLN A 86 -2.45 4.44 -5.32
C GLN A 86 -3.57 4.55 -6.36
N LYS A 87 -4.40 3.52 -6.54
CA LYS A 87 -5.59 3.55 -7.41
C LYS A 87 -6.91 3.87 -6.66
N LEU A 88 -6.84 4.22 -5.38
CA LEU A 88 -8.02 4.65 -4.62
C LEU A 88 -8.58 5.98 -5.15
N SER A 89 -9.86 6.23 -4.89
CA SER A 89 -10.41 7.57 -5.06
C SER A 89 -9.73 8.57 -4.11
N LEU A 90 -9.72 9.85 -4.47
CA LEU A 90 -9.16 10.90 -3.61
C LEU A 90 -9.75 10.85 -2.20
N ASN A 91 -11.07 10.70 -2.07
CA ASN A 91 -11.74 10.69 -0.77
C ASN A 91 -11.32 9.51 0.12
N GLU A 92 -11.10 8.33 -0.46
CA GLU A 92 -10.61 7.18 0.28
C GLU A 92 -9.15 7.34 0.67
N TYR A 93 -8.32 7.83 -0.27
CA TYR A 93 -6.91 8.06 -0.03
C TYR A 93 -6.67 9.16 1.02
N LEU A 94 -7.52 10.19 1.07
CA LEU A 94 -7.47 11.22 2.10
C LEU A 94 -7.64 10.66 3.51
N LYS A 95 -8.40 9.57 3.70
CA LYS A 95 -8.52 8.89 5.00
C LYS A 95 -7.20 8.27 5.45
N ILE A 96 -6.44 7.70 4.50
CA ILE A 96 -5.07 7.21 4.75
C ILE A 96 -4.18 8.40 5.09
N PHE A 97 -4.26 9.49 4.34
CA PHE A 97 -3.39 10.64 4.59
C PHE A 97 -3.63 11.30 5.95
N GLU A 98 -4.89 11.58 6.31
CA GLU A 98 -5.27 12.15 7.60
C GLU A 98 -4.80 11.26 8.77
N LYS A 99 -5.04 9.94 8.68
CA LYS A 99 -4.61 9.02 9.73
C LYS A 99 -3.08 8.90 9.79
N ALA A 100 -2.37 9.04 8.67
CA ALA A 100 -0.91 9.05 8.67
C ALA A 100 -0.32 10.24 9.43
N ILE A 101 -0.90 11.43 9.28
CA ILE A 101 -0.50 12.62 10.04
C ILE A 101 -0.67 12.38 11.54
N ALA A 102 -1.84 11.87 11.94
CA ALA A 102 -2.11 11.55 13.35
C ALA A 102 -1.11 10.51 13.92
N GLN A 103 -0.75 9.49 13.16
CA GLN A 103 0.21 8.47 13.63
C GLN A 103 1.65 8.96 13.62
N PHE A 104 2.03 9.83 12.69
CA PHE A 104 3.33 10.50 12.69
C PHE A 104 3.50 11.38 13.94
N ASN A 105 2.47 12.14 14.31
CA ASN A 105 2.46 12.96 15.53
C ASN A 105 2.62 12.14 16.81
N ASN A 106 2.14 10.90 16.78
CA ASN A 106 2.25 9.94 17.88
C ASN A 106 3.52 9.08 17.82
N SER A 107 4.50 9.38 16.96
CA SER A 107 5.73 8.60 16.77
C SER A 107 5.49 7.15 16.31
N LYS A 108 4.34 6.83 15.72
CA LYS A 108 3.97 5.47 15.26
C LYS A 108 4.16 5.25 13.77
N LEU A 109 4.42 6.33 13.04
CA LEU A 109 4.71 6.33 11.61
C LEU A 109 6.02 7.10 11.38
N SER A 110 6.92 6.55 10.57
CA SER A 110 8.14 7.24 10.19
C SER A 110 7.88 8.33 9.16
N GLU A 111 8.79 9.30 9.07
CA GLU A 111 8.71 10.35 8.06
C GLU A 111 8.83 9.79 6.63
N VAL A 112 9.58 8.69 6.46
CA VAL A 112 9.74 8.02 5.16
C VAL A 112 8.40 7.49 4.64
N VAL A 113 7.60 6.84 5.47
CA VAL A 113 6.28 6.35 5.05
C VAL A 113 5.34 7.53 4.76
N LEU A 114 5.40 8.59 5.58
CA LEU A 114 4.62 9.81 5.37
C LEU A 114 4.97 10.50 4.04
N GLU A 115 6.25 10.66 3.73
CA GLU A 115 6.73 11.25 2.47
C GLU A 115 6.22 10.45 1.26
N ASN A 116 6.21 9.12 1.36
CA ASN A 116 5.73 8.25 0.29
C ASN A 116 4.21 8.27 0.10
N ILE A 117 3.43 8.54 1.16
CA ILE A 117 1.99 8.81 1.03
C ILE A 117 1.73 10.07 0.21
N ILE A 118 2.58 11.10 0.35
CA ILE A 118 2.46 12.39 -0.34
C ILE A 118 2.95 12.30 -1.78
N SER A 119 4.13 11.69 -1.99
CA SER A 119 4.85 11.75 -3.26
C SER A 119 4.49 10.62 -4.22
N ALA A 120 4.07 9.45 -3.70
CA ALA A 120 3.72 8.26 -4.46
C ALA A 120 4.70 7.95 -5.62
N PRO A 121 5.89 7.38 -5.32
CA PRO A 121 6.94 7.21 -6.33
C PRO A 121 6.63 6.15 -7.40
N ILE A 122 5.50 5.44 -7.31
CA ILE A 122 5.19 4.29 -8.16
C ILE A 122 4.04 4.58 -9.13
N GLY A 123 4.21 4.14 -10.38
CA GLY A 123 3.19 4.29 -11.40
C GLY A 123 2.90 5.75 -11.78
N LYS A 124 1.78 5.97 -12.47
CA LYS A 124 1.34 7.31 -12.90
C LYS A 124 0.44 8.00 -11.88
N GLU A 125 -0.04 7.26 -10.91
CA GLU A 125 -1.03 7.73 -9.94
C GLU A 125 -0.33 8.47 -8.80
N LYS A 126 -0.36 9.80 -8.87
CA LYS A 126 0.18 10.69 -7.83
C LYS A 126 -0.97 11.42 -7.17
N ILE A 127 -1.80 10.70 -6.41
CA ILE A 127 -3.11 11.20 -5.95
C ILE A 127 -3.00 12.59 -5.29
N ILE A 128 -2.09 12.77 -4.34
CA ILE A 128 -1.91 14.03 -3.63
C ILE A 128 -1.37 15.13 -4.55
N LEU A 129 -0.35 14.83 -5.36
CA LEU A 129 0.26 15.82 -6.26
C LEU A 129 -0.72 16.30 -7.34
N ASN A 130 -1.45 15.36 -7.94
CA ASN A 130 -2.47 15.62 -8.97
C ASN A 130 -3.64 16.43 -8.41
N ASN A 131 -3.91 16.32 -7.11
CA ASN A 131 -5.00 17.03 -6.41
C ASN A 131 -4.50 18.15 -5.48
N SER A 132 -3.29 18.67 -5.69
CA SER A 132 -2.67 19.73 -4.87
C SER A 132 -3.48 21.04 -4.74
N ARG A 133 -4.48 21.28 -5.59
CA ARG A 133 -5.41 22.43 -5.48
C ARG A 133 -6.69 22.14 -4.70
N ASN A 134 -6.95 20.87 -4.38
CA ASN A 134 -8.11 20.48 -3.60
C ASN A 134 -7.98 21.02 -2.17
N GLN A 135 -9.05 21.64 -1.64
CA GLN A 135 -9.02 22.28 -0.32
C GLN A 135 -8.71 21.30 0.81
N SER A 136 -9.22 20.06 0.73
CA SER A 136 -8.94 19.03 1.74
C SER A 136 -7.47 18.60 1.67
N VAL A 137 -6.90 18.48 0.47
CA VAL A 137 -5.47 18.18 0.29
C VAL A 137 -4.61 19.32 0.85
N LEU A 138 -4.91 20.57 0.48
CA LEU A 138 -4.19 21.75 0.95
C LEU A 138 -4.24 21.89 2.47
N LYS A 139 -5.38 21.58 3.10
CA LYS A 139 -5.52 21.61 4.55
C LYS A 139 -4.52 20.64 5.21
N LEU A 140 -4.46 19.39 4.76
CA LEU A 140 -3.56 18.38 5.31
C LEU A 140 -2.08 18.68 5.02
N LEU A 141 -1.77 19.18 3.83
CA LEU A 141 -0.41 19.62 3.49
C LEU A 141 0.04 20.79 4.37
N ASN A 142 -0.82 21.79 4.61
CA ASN A 142 -0.50 22.91 5.49
C ASN A 142 -0.37 22.46 6.97
N GLU A 143 -1.19 21.51 7.42
CA GLU A 143 -1.04 20.90 8.74
C GLU A 143 0.36 20.29 8.91
N LEU A 144 0.84 19.52 7.92
CA LEU A 144 2.19 18.97 7.94
C LEU A 144 3.29 20.01 7.80
N LYS A 145 3.12 21.02 6.93
CA LYS A 145 4.10 22.10 6.76
C LYS A 145 4.38 22.80 8.09
N ASN A 146 3.34 23.04 8.89
CA ASN A 146 3.42 23.73 10.18
C ASN A 146 3.76 22.80 11.35
N ASN A 147 4.00 21.52 11.09
CA ASN A 147 4.32 20.54 12.11
C ASN A 147 5.82 20.59 12.46
N SER A 148 6.12 20.82 13.75
CA SER A 148 7.49 20.92 14.25
C SER A 148 8.29 19.63 14.16
N ARG A 149 7.61 18.47 14.03
CA ARG A 149 8.25 17.15 13.91
C ARG A 149 8.70 16.82 12.48
N VAL A 150 8.14 17.52 11.48
CA VAL A 150 8.50 17.32 10.08
C VAL A 150 9.87 17.93 9.82
N SER A 151 10.77 17.19 9.19
CA SER A 151 12.09 17.69 8.81
C SER A 151 12.02 18.88 7.84
N GLU A 152 13.04 19.72 7.85
CA GLU A 152 13.17 20.83 6.87
C GLU A 152 13.08 20.34 5.43
N LYS A 153 13.64 19.15 5.15
CA LYS A 153 13.62 18.55 3.81
C LYS A 153 12.21 18.23 3.36
N LEU A 154 11.41 17.56 4.19
CA LEU A 154 10.02 17.24 3.84
C LEU A 154 9.17 18.52 3.83
N ARG A 155 9.39 19.45 4.75
CA ARG A 155 8.70 20.75 4.76
C ARG A 155 8.91 21.52 3.46
N TYR A 156 10.15 21.60 2.99
CA TYR A 156 10.49 22.22 1.71
C TYR A 156 9.76 21.55 0.53
N ARG A 157 9.72 20.21 0.51
CA ARG A 157 8.98 19.45 -0.53
C ARG A 157 7.48 19.77 -0.49
N ILE A 158 6.88 19.79 0.70
CA ILE A 158 5.47 20.14 0.89
C ILE A 158 5.20 21.57 0.41
N GLU A 159 6.07 22.52 0.74
CA GLU A 159 5.96 23.89 0.28
C GLU A 159 5.98 23.99 -1.24
N LYS A 160 6.91 23.30 -1.91
CA LYS A 160 6.96 23.22 -3.37
C LYS A 160 5.69 22.62 -3.98
N ILE A 161 5.08 21.61 -3.35
CA ILE A 161 3.79 21.06 -3.78
C ILE A 161 2.67 22.10 -3.66
N ILE A 162 2.64 22.86 -2.57
CA ILE A 162 1.63 23.90 -2.33
C ILE A 162 1.80 25.07 -3.31
N THR A 163 3.04 25.54 -3.54
CA THR A 163 3.33 26.71 -4.39
C THR A 163 3.44 26.39 -5.88
N ARG A 164 3.67 25.12 -6.24
CA ARG A 164 3.91 24.62 -7.61
C ARG A 164 5.18 25.15 -8.27
N GLU A 165 6.19 25.39 -7.45
CA GLU A 165 7.57 25.65 -7.91
C GLU A 165 8.41 24.37 -7.90
#